data_AF-U7UK17-F1
#
_entry.id   AF-U7UK17-F1
#
_cell.length_a   1.000
_cell.length_b   1.000
_cell.length_c   1.000
_cell.angle_alpha   90.00
_cell.angle_beta   90.00
_cell.angle_gamma   90.00
#
_symmetry.space_group_name_H-M   'P 1'
#
loop_
_entity.id
_entity.type
_entity.pdbx_description
1 polymer ?
#
loop_
_entity_poly.entity_id
_entity_poly.type
_entity_poly.pdbx_seq_one_letter_code
_entity_poly.pdbx_strand_id
1 'polypeptide(L)'
;MQYYGDLLRKLTNSNTTEICEFFVKKCMMNARNHAANEGMKRFFMVCAVSANDGIKELLVKNDLTFSGYWAHRRYFAKVKDAVPVVVKSYLSCLLLVLAAQKELIREKTGLSEAELLHWWCTIFKYTDEDKAHFDKIVKKAGFGEAGVKSIFSELNEICHRQLNGGMEENIPCTEENRDFLLYRVGEDAYRLTLRLREWPGLQS
;
A
#
# COMPACT_ATOMS: atom_id res chain seq x y z
N MET A 1 -13.73 18.61 -3.17
CA MET A 1 -12.45 19.16 -2.67
C MET A 1 -12.26 18.99 -1.14
N GLN A 2 -13.33 18.80 -0.35
CA GLN A 2 -13.31 18.76 1.12
C GLN A 2 -12.62 17.50 1.73
N TYR A 3 -12.81 16.33 1.11
CA TYR A 3 -12.30 15.03 1.61
C TYR A 3 -10.76 14.91 1.71
N TYR A 4 -10.00 15.61 0.84
CA TYR A 4 -8.53 15.53 0.83
C TYR A 4 -7.87 16.41 1.89
N GLY A 5 -8.46 17.59 2.12
CA GLY A 5 -8.13 18.42 3.28
C GLY A 5 -8.39 17.64 4.57
N ASP A 6 -9.50 16.90 4.63
CA ASP A 6 -9.84 16.06 5.78
C ASP A 6 -8.94 14.83 5.94
N LEU A 7 -8.46 14.21 4.85
CA LEU A 7 -7.47 13.12 4.89
C LEU A 7 -6.12 13.62 5.42
N LEU A 8 -5.56 14.68 4.82
CA LEU A 8 -4.32 15.30 5.30
C LEU A 8 -4.45 15.79 6.76
N ARG A 9 -5.62 16.32 7.13
CA ARG A 9 -5.89 16.85 8.47
C ARG A 9 -6.09 15.75 9.52
N LYS A 10 -6.70 14.61 9.16
CA LYS A 10 -6.75 13.39 10.00
C LYS A 10 -5.34 12.87 10.30
N LEU A 11 -4.43 12.94 9.33
CA LEU A 11 -3.04 12.48 9.41
C LEU A 11 -2.07 13.47 10.08
N THR A 12 -2.42 14.76 10.20
CA THR A 12 -1.62 15.75 10.94
C THR A 12 -1.89 15.75 12.45
N ASN A 13 -3.07 15.30 12.89
CA ASN A 13 -3.50 15.34 14.29
C ASN A 13 -3.43 13.97 15.01
N SER A 14 -2.83 12.97 14.39
CA SER A 14 -2.89 11.58 14.84
C SER A 14 -1.66 11.11 15.61
N ASN A 15 -1.91 10.09 16.42
CA ASN A 15 -1.00 9.48 17.38
C ASN A 15 0.19 8.85 16.65
N THR A 16 1.43 9.14 17.06
CA THR A 16 2.67 8.61 16.43
C THR A 16 2.90 7.11 16.59
N THR A 17 1.87 6.38 17.04
CA THR A 17 1.92 4.96 17.36
C THR A 17 1.05 4.12 16.42
N GLU A 18 0.26 4.72 15.52
CA GLU A 18 -0.43 3.94 14.47
C GLU A 18 0.60 3.33 13.51
N ILE A 19 0.49 2.02 13.30
CA ILE A 19 1.55 1.16 12.78
C ILE A 19 2.07 1.60 11.41
N CYS A 20 1.18 1.91 10.45
CA CYS A 20 1.59 2.30 9.10
C CYS A 20 1.64 3.82 8.86
N GLU A 21 1.04 4.59 9.76
CA GLU A 21 0.70 5.99 9.52
C GLU A 21 1.93 6.86 9.31
N PHE A 22 3.00 6.61 10.07
CA PHE A 22 4.24 7.39 9.97
C PHE A 22 4.95 7.21 8.63
N PHE A 23 5.06 5.98 8.14
CA PHE A 23 5.70 5.71 6.86
C PHE A 23 4.86 6.23 5.70
N VAL A 24 3.56 5.97 5.72
CA VAL A 24 2.62 6.43 4.69
C VAL A 24 2.55 7.94 4.63
N LYS A 25 2.59 8.64 5.78
CA LYS A 25 2.71 10.10 5.85
C LYS A 25 3.96 10.63 5.17
N LYS A 26 5.12 9.97 5.36
CA LYS A 26 6.34 10.32 4.62
C LYS A 26 6.17 10.13 3.11
N CYS A 27 5.52 9.04 2.68
CA CYS A 27 5.24 8.79 1.26
C CYS A 27 4.30 9.86 0.67
N MET A 28 3.24 10.25 1.39
CA MET A 28 2.34 11.31 0.95
C MET A 28 3.01 12.68 0.90
N MET A 29 3.87 13.00 1.87
CA MET A 29 4.68 14.23 1.82
C MET A 29 5.63 14.22 0.63
N ASN A 30 6.27 13.09 0.34
CA ASN A 30 7.10 12.92 -0.85
C ASN A 30 6.28 13.11 -2.14
N ALA A 31 5.11 12.48 -2.24
CA ALA A 31 4.20 12.66 -3.37
C ALA A 31 3.82 14.13 -3.56
N ARG A 32 3.51 14.84 -2.46
CA ARG A 32 3.19 16.28 -2.50
C ARG A 32 4.36 17.13 -2.99
N ASN A 33 5.58 16.82 -2.55
CA ASN A 33 6.76 17.63 -2.86
C ASN A 33 7.34 17.36 -4.24
N HIS A 34 7.10 16.17 -4.81
CA HIS A 34 7.67 15.75 -6.10
C HIS A 34 6.66 15.70 -7.25
N ALA A 35 5.36 15.80 -6.98
CA ALA A 35 4.36 15.73 -8.04
C ALA A 35 4.41 16.96 -8.97
N ALA A 36 4.53 16.69 -10.27
CA ALA A 36 4.52 17.73 -11.31
C ALA A 36 3.11 18.29 -11.57
N ASN A 37 2.06 17.52 -11.26
CA ASN A 37 0.68 17.93 -11.45
C ASN A 37 -0.26 17.29 -10.41
N GLU A 38 -1.51 17.76 -10.37
CA GLU A 38 -2.52 17.27 -9.42
C GLU A 38 -2.87 15.79 -9.62
N GLY A 39 -2.91 15.31 -10.86
CA GLY A 39 -3.23 13.91 -11.16
C GLY A 39 -2.18 12.95 -10.60
N MET A 40 -0.91 13.24 -10.84
CA MET A 40 0.24 12.55 -10.27
C MET A 40 0.18 12.56 -8.73
N LYS A 41 0.00 13.74 -8.13
CA LYS A 41 -0.09 13.89 -6.67
C LYS A 41 -1.18 13.00 -6.09
N ARG A 42 -2.40 13.09 -6.65
CA ARG A 42 -3.56 12.33 -6.18
C ARG A 42 -3.35 10.83 -6.35
N PHE A 43 -2.81 10.39 -7.49
CA PHE A 43 -2.55 8.97 -7.75
C PHE A 43 -1.66 8.37 -6.66
N PHE A 44 -0.48 8.94 -6.43
CA PHE A 44 0.45 8.42 -5.44
C PHE A 44 -0.08 8.51 -4.01
N MET A 45 -0.78 9.59 -3.67
CA MET A 45 -1.41 9.72 -2.35
C MET A 45 -2.48 8.66 -2.10
N VAL A 46 -3.35 8.37 -3.08
CA VAL A 46 -4.39 7.34 -2.92
C VAL A 46 -3.75 5.96 -2.78
N CYS A 47 -2.72 5.63 -3.58
CA CYS A 47 -1.98 4.37 -3.41
C CYS A 47 -1.38 4.23 -1.99
N ALA A 48 -0.80 5.30 -1.46
CA ALA A 48 -0.23 5.31 -0.11
C ALA A 48 -1.29 5.03 0.96
N VAL A 49 -2.46 5.68 0.83
CA VAL A 49 -3.59 5.52 1.76
C VAL A 49 -4.20 4.12 1.65
N SER A 50 -4.40 3.60 0.44
CA SER A 50 -4.88 2.23 0.24
C SER A 50 -4.00 1.19 0.93
N ALA A 51 -2.67 1.32 0.83
CA ALA A 51 -1.77 0.41 1.54
C ALA A 51 -1.87 0.53 3.07
N ASN A 52 -2.03 1.75 3.59
CA ASN A 52 -2.27 1.96 5.02
C ASN A 52 -3.55 1.27 5.49
N ASP A 53 -4.65 1.53 4.79
CA ASP A 53 -5.98 1.07 5.17
C ASP A 53 -6.09 -0.45 5.01
N GLY A 54 -5.55 -1.02 3.93
CA GLY A 54 -5.49 -2.47 3.73
C GLY A 54 -4.75 -3.21 4.84
N ILE A 55 -3.59 -2.69 5.28
CA ILE A 55 -2.86 -3.27 6.41
C ILE A 55 -3.62 -3.07 7.72
N LYS A 56 -4.20 -1.89 7.95
CA LYS A 56 -4.99 -1.61 9.16
C LYS A 56 -6.19 -2.55 9.27
N GLU A 57 -6.90 -2.80 8.17
CA GLU A 57 -8.02 -3.73 8.14
C GLU A 57 -7.56 -5.18 8.35
N LEU A 58 -6.38 -5.59 7.86
CA LEU A 58 -5.80 -6.89 8.20
C LEU A 58 -5.55 -7.04 9.71
N LEU A 59 -4.98 -6.01 10.35
CA LEU A 59 -4.73 -6.02 11.79
C LEU A 59 -6.06 -6.11 12.57
N VAL A 60 -7.07 -5.33 12.17
CA VAL A 60 -8.41 -5.36 12.79
C VAL A 60 -9.07 -6.72 12.60
N LYS A 61 -8.96 -7.33 11.42
CA LYS A 61 -9.50 -8.67 11.13
C LYS A 61 -8.97 -9.74 12.08
N ASN A 62 -7.71 -9.62 12.49
CA ASN A 62 -7.06 -10.61 13.36
C ASN A 62 -7.15 -10.23 14.86
N ASP A 63 -8.13 -9.40 15.22
CA ASP A 63 -8.42 -9.00 16.60
C ASP A 63 -7.21 -8.49 17.39
N LEU A 64 -6.22 -7.91 16.69
CA LEU A 64 -5.11 -7.16 17.29
C LEU A 64 -5.64 -5.85 17.88
N THR A 65 -6.37 -6.01 18.97
CA THR A 65 -6.97 -4.97 19.77
C THR A 65 -6.11 -4.83 21.02
N PHE A 66 -5.45 -3.68 21.14
CA PHE A 66 -4.57 -3.43 22.26
C PHE A 66 -5.39 -2.91 23.44
N SER A 67 -5.59 -3.76 24.44
CA SER A 67 -6.18 -3.34 25.72
C SER A 67 -5.17 -2.49 26.49
N GLY A 68 -5.26 -1.18 26.28
CA GLY A 68 -4.48 -0.17 27.00
C GLY A 68 -3.29 0.39 26.23
N TYR A 69 -2.99 1.66 26.53
CA TYR A 69 -2.00 2.49 25.83
C TYR A 69 -0.60 1.87 25.72
N TRP A 70 -0.15 1.17 26.75
CA TRP A 70 1.18 0.54 26.80
C TRP A 70 1.29 -0.74 25.97
N ALA A 71 0.20 -1.48 25.77
CA ALA A 71 0.19 -2.66 24.91
C ALA A 71 0.42 -2.26 23.45
N HIS A 72 -0.30 -1.22 22.99
CA HIS A 72 -0.15 -0.65 21.66
C HIS A 72 1.27 -0.15 21.40
N ARG A 73 1.83 0.64 22.33
CA ARG A 73 3.20 1.16 22.21
C ARG A 73 4.26 0.07 22.17
N ARG A 74 4.12 -0.99 23.00
CA ARG A 74 5.07 -2.11 23.02
C ARG A 74 5.03 -2.90 21.73
N TYR A 75 3.85 -3.17 21.20
CA TYR A 75 3.71 -3.81 19.90
C TYR A 75 4.29 -2.94 18.78
N PHE A 76 3.90 -1.65 18.73
CA PHE A 76 4.43 -0.73 17.73
C PHE A 76 5.96 -0.66 17.75
N ALA A 77 6.57 -0.60 18.94
CA ALA A 77 8.02 -0.60 19.09
C ALA A 77 8.70 -1.85 18.50
N LYS A 78 8.02 -2.99 18.46
CA LYS A 78 8.53 -4.24 17.86
C LYS A 78 8.40 -4.28 16.34
N VAL A 79 7.34 -3.67 15.78
CA VAL A 79 7.02 -3.81 14.34
C VAL A 79 7.39 -2.58 13.51
N LYS A 80 7.59 -1.41 14.12
CA LYS A 80 7.77 -0.11 13.43
C LYS A 80 8.83 -0.11 12.33
N ASP A 81 9.92 -0.87 12.51
CA ASP A 81 11.04 -0.89 11.57
C ASP A 81 10.77 -1.83 10.39
N ALA A 82 9.82 -2.76 10.56
CA ALA A 82 9.37 -3.68 9.53
C ALA A 82 8.20 -3.15 8.69
N VAL A 83 7.48 -2.14 9.19
CA VAL A 83 6.35 -1.47 8.50
C VAL A 83 6.67 -1.09 7.05
N PRO A 84 7.83 -0.47 6.72
CA PRO A 84 8.14 -0.13 5.34
C PRO A 84 8.12 -1.33 4.39
N VAL A 85 8.62 -2.48 4.83
CA VAL A 85 8.64 -3.71 4.03
C VAL A 85 7.21 -4.13 3.70
N VAL A 86 6.34 -4.19 4.70
CA VAL A 86 4.94 -4.63 4.51
C VAL A 86 4.17 -3.68 3.61
N VAL A 87 4.31 -2.36 3.84
CA VAL A 87 3.64 -1.34 3.02
C VAL A 87 4.11 -1.43 1.57
N LYS A 88 5.41 -1.62 1.32
CA LYS A 88 5.95 -1.76 -0.03
C LYS A 88 5.54 -3.05 -0.72
N SER A 89 5.46 -4.17 0.00
CA SER A 89 4.93 -5.43 -0.54
C SER A 89 3.46 -5.30 -0.92
N TYR A 90 2.64 -4.64 -0.10
CA TYR A 90 1.24 -4.35 -0.46
C TYR A 90 1.15 -3.47 -1.70
N LEU A 91 1.93 -2.38 -1.73
CA LEU A 91 2.03 -1.47 -2.87
C LEU A 91 2.50 -2.19 -4.15
N SER A 92 3.41 -3.15 -4.04
CA SER A 92 3.88 -3.98 -5.15
C SER A 92 2.74 -4.80 -5.76
N CYS A 93 1.93 -5.45 -4.92
CA CYS A 93 0.73 -6.16 -5.37
C CYS A 93 -0.30 -5.19 -5.99
N LEU A 94 -0.51 -4.02 -5.39
CA LEU A 94 -1.41 -2.99 -5.94
C LEU A 94 -0.95 -2.51 -7.32
N LEU A 95 0.35 -2.22 -7.49
CA LEU A 95 0.92 -1.80 -8.77
C LEU A 95 0.76 -2.88 -9.83
N LEU A 96 0.96 -4.15 -9.47
CA LEU A 96 0.76 -5.28 -10.38
C LEU A 96 -0.69 -5.33 -10.90
N VAL A 97 -1.68 -5.18 -10.02
CA VAL A 97 -3.10 -5.18 -10.42
C VAL A 97 -3.43 -3.94 -11.27
N LEU A 98 -2.87 -2.79 -10.93
CA LEU A 98 -3.05 -1.54 -11.68
C LEU A 98 -2.38 -1.53 -13.05
N ALA A 99 -1.46 -2.45 -13.35
CA ALA A 99 -0.81 -2.55 -14.65
C ALA A 99 -1.83 -2.72 -15.81
N ALA A 100 -2.98 -3.34 -15.54
CA ALA A 100 -4.07 -3.46 -16.50
C ALA A 100 -4.72 -2.11 -16.89
N GLN A 101 -4.48 -1.05 -16.11
CA GLN A 101 -5.05 0.30 -16.30
C GLN A 101 -3.98 1.33 -16.71
N LYS A 102 -2.85 0.88 -17.27
CA LYS A 102 -1.71 1.75 -17.61
C LYS A 102 -2.07 2.96 -18.48
N GLU A 103 -2.94 2.79 -19.47
CA GLU A 103 -3.35 3.89 -20.35
C GLU A 103 -4.18 4.95 -19.60
N LEU A 104 -5.08 4.51 -18.72
CA LEU A 104 -5.86 5.42 -17.87
C LEU A 104 -4.93 6.16 -16.90
N ILE A 105 -3.98 5.46 -16.28
CA ILE A 105 -3.00 6.09 -15.39
C ILE A 105 -2.18 7.13 -16.16
N ARG A 106 -1.71 6.80 -17.36
CA ARG A 106 -0.98 7.71 -18.24
C ARG A 106 -1.81 8.93 -18.61
N GLU A 107 -3.07 8.75 -19.00
CA GLU A 107 -3.99 9.85 -19.35
C GLU A 107 -4.19 10.81 -18.17
N LYS A 108 -4.38 10.28 -16.96
CA LYS A 108 -4.70 11.08 -15.77
C LYS A 108 -3.49 11.67 -15.06
N THR A 109 -2.32 11.04 -15.17
CA THR A 109 -1.09 11.49 -14.47
C THR A 109 -0.08 12.14 -15.40
N GLY A 110 -0.16 11.87 -16.70
CA GLY A 110 0.80 12.33 -17.72
C GLY A 110 2.10 11.56 -17.74
N LEU A 111 2.23 10.53 -16.89
CA LEU A 111 3.45 9.75 -16.76
C LEU A 111 3.47 8.62 -17.77
N SER A 112 4.59 8.50 -18.50
CA SER A 112 4.93 7.25 -19.17
C SER A 112 5.16 6.13 -18.14
N GLU A 113 5.19 4.88 -18.59
CA GLU A 113 5.44 3.73 -17.72
C GLU A 113 6.80 3.83 -17.00
N ALA A 114 7.85 4.27 -17.70
CA ALA A 114 9.17 4.45 -17.12
C ALA A 114 9.19 5.56 -16.05
N GLU A 115 8.51 6.68 -16.31
CA GLU A 115 8.38 7.77 -15.33
C GLU A 115 7.54 7.36 -14.13
N LEU A 116 6.45 6.61 -14.36
CA LEU A 116 5.61 6.07 -13.29
C LEU A 116 6.43 5.20 -12.36
N LEU A 117 7.22 4.25 -12.89
CA LEU A 117 8.08 3.37 -12.09
C LEU A 117 9.19 4.14 -11.37
N HIS A 118 9.79 5.14 -12.03
CA HIS A 118 10.78 6.02 -11.40
C HIS A 118 10.20 6.76 -10.20
N TRP A 119 9.04 7.39 -10.38
CA TRP A 119 8.36 8.13 -9.31
C TRP A 119 7.79 7.21 -8.25
N TRP A 120 7.33 6.02 -8.60
CA TRP A 120 6.91 4.98 -7.66
C TRP A 120 8.05 4.64 -6.69
N CYS A 121 9.23 4.34 -7.24
CA CYS A 121 10.41 4.04 -6.44
C CYS A 121 10.82 5.22 -5.57
N THR A 122 10.79 6.43 -6.12
CA THR A 122 11.20 7.66 -5.42
C THR A 122 10.24 8.01 -4.27
N ILE A 123 8.94 8.02 -4.54
CA ILE A 123 7.91 8.41 -3.58
C ILE A 123 7.80 7.40 -2.45
N PHE A 124 7.75 6.11 -2.78
CA PHE A 124 7.62 5.02 -1.81
C PHE A 124 8.95 4.48 -1.30
N LYS A 125 10.08 5.09 -1.71
CA LYS A 125 11.44 4.80 -1.24
C LYS A 125 11.84 3.33 -1.45
N TYR A 126 11.57 2.77 -2.63
CA TYR A 126 11.97 1.40 -2.97
C TYR A 126 13.49 1.29 -3.06
N THR A 127 14.06 0.33 -2.35
CA THR A 127 15.45 -0.09 -2.44
C THR A 127 15.64 -1.05 -3.62
N ASP A 128 16.88 -1.45 -3.90
CA ASP A 128 17.14 -2.45 -4.93
C ASP A 128 16.61 -3.84 -4.56
N GLU A 129 16.54 -4.15 -3.26
CA GLU A 129 15.90 -5.37 -2.75
C GLU A 129 14.39 -5.36 -3.02
N ASP A 130 13.72 -4.21 -2.79
CA ASP A 130 12.30 -4.06 -3.07
C ASP A 130 11.99 -4.24 -4.56
N LYS A 131 12.85 -3.69 -5.44
CA LYS A 131 12.74 -3.86 -6.90
C LYS A 131 12.92 -5.32 -7.31
N ALA A 132 13.95 -5.99 -6.77
CA ALA A 132 14.20 -7.40 -7.05
C ALA A 132 13.05 -8.30 -6.57
N HIS A 133 12.38 -7.94 -5.46
CA HIS A 133 11.17 -8.62 -5.00
C HIS A 133 9.99 -8.36 -5.96
N PHE A 134 9.77 -7.12 -6.40
CA PHE A 134 8.74 -6.80 -7.39
C PHE A 134 8.94 -7.57 -8.70
N ASP A 135 10.17 -7.68 -9.21
CA ASP A 135 10.47 -8.46 -10.42
C ASP A 135 10.11 -9.94 -10.27
N LYS A 136 10.27 -10.51 -9.07
CA LYS A 136 9.83 -11.88 -8.77
C LYS A 136 8.30 -11.98 -8.79
N ILE A 137 7.61 -11.01 -8.21
CA ILE A 137 6.13 -10.93 -8.23
C ILE A 137 5.62 -10.88 -9.68
N VAL A 138 6.20 -10.01 -10.52
CA VAL A 138 5.81 -9.88 -11.94
C VAL A 138 6.00 -11.20 -12.69
N LYS A 139 7.13 -11.90 -12.48
CA LYS A 139 7.35 -13.22 -13.08
C LYS A 139 6.29 -14.24 -12.65
N LYS A 140 5.91 -14.23 -11.37
CA LYS A 140 4.88 -15.13 -10.83
C LYS A 140 3.51 -14.87 -11.45
N ALA A 141 3.17 -13.62 -11.74
CA ALA A 141 1.89 -13.25 -12.33
C ALA A 141 1.66 -13.91 -13.70
N GLY A 142 2.74 -14.23 -14.42
CA GLY A 142 2.69 -14.96 -15.70
C GLY A 142 2.20 -16.41 -15.59
N PHE A 143 2.10 -16.98 -14.40
CA PHE A 143 1.62 -18.36 -14.18
C PHE A 143 0.10 -18.46 -13.93
N GLY A 144 -0.68 -17.42 -14.28
CA GLY A 144 -2.14 -17.43 -14.15
C GLY A 144 -2.62 -17.47 -12.69
N GLU A 145 -3.73 -18.15 -12.42
CA GLU A 145 -4.38 -18.18 -11.09
C GLU A 145 -3.45 -18.72 -9.99
N ALA A 146 -2.68 -19.77 -10.30
CA ALA A 146 -1.69 -20.33 -9.37
C ALA A 146 -0.59 -19.32 -9.03
N GLY A 147 -0.16 -18.54 -10.03
CA GLY A 147 0.78 -17.43 -9.85
C GLY A 147 0.24 -16.35 -8.92
N VAL A 148 -1.01 -15.93 -9.14
CA VAL A 148 -1.70 -14.95 -8.29
C VAL A 148 -1.80 -15.46 -6.85
N LYS A 149 -2.27 -16.69 -6.63
CA LYS A 149 -2.32 -17.31 -5.30
C LYS A 149 -0.94 -17.31 -4.63
N SER A 150 0.13 -17.64 -5.36
CA SER A 150 1.49 -17.61 -4.83
C SER A 150 1.96 -16.21 -4.41
N ILE A 151 1.63 -15.17 -5.17
CA ILE A 151 1.96 -13.77 -4.84
C ILE A 151 1.29 -13.37 -3.53
N PHE A 152 0.00 -13.68 -3.37
CA PHE A 152 -0.74 -13.30 -2.17
C PHE A 152 -0.37 -14.17 -0.96
N SER A 153 0.06 -15.41 -1.16
CA SER A 153 0.67 -16.21 -0.09
C SER A 153 1.96 -15.56 0.41
N GLU A 154 2.80 -15.03 -0.50
CA GLU A 154 4.03 -14.32 -0.11
C GLU A 154 3.73 -13.00 0.63
N LEU A 155 2.74 -12.22 0.16
CA LEU A 155 2.29 -11.03 0.89
C LEU A 155 1.79 -11.38 2.29
N ASN A 156 0.99 -12.44 2.42
CA ASN A 156 0.50 -12.93 3.70
C ASN A 156 1.64 -13.35 4.63
N GLU A 157 2.64 -14.07 4.12
CA GLU A 157 3.82 -14.47 4.87
C GLU A 157 4.66 -13.28 5.33
N ILE A 158 4.78 -12.24 4.49
CA ILE A 158 5.44 -10.98 4.87
C ILE A 158 4.67 -10.30 5.99
N CYS A 159 3.34 -10.16 5.87
CA CYS A 159 2.51 -9.61 6.94
C CYS A 159 2.65 -10.40 8.24
N HIS A 160 2.58 -11.73 8.18
CA HIS A 160 2.77 -12.61 9.33
C HIS A 160 4.13 -12.36 10.00
N ARG A 161 5.24 -12.51 9.26
CA ARG A 161 6.58 -12.42 9.83
C ARG A 161 6.90 -11.03 10.39
N GLN A 162 6.43 -9.98 9.72
CA GLN A 162 6.82 -8.61 10.03
C GLN A 162 5.87 -7.92 11.03
N LEU A 163 4.61 -8.34 11.10
CA LEU A 163 3.59 -7.73 11.95
C LEU A 163 3.12 -8.62 13.10
N ASN A 164 3.64 -9.83 13.30
CA ASN A 164 3.20 -10.66 14.44
C ASN A 164 3.67 -10.13 15.82
N GLY A 165 4.61 -9.17 15.89
CA GLY A 165 5.08 -8.60 17.15
C GLY A 165 5.72 -9.61 18.11
N GLY A 166 6.23 -10.72 17.58
CA GLY A 166 6.80 -11.84 18.34
C GLY A 166 5.78 -12.82 18.90
N MET A 167 4.51 -12.77 18.46
CA MET A 167 3.49 -13.78 18.79
C MET A 167 2.80 -14.20 17.49
N GLU A 168 3.07 -15.41 17.02
CA GLU A 168 2.61 -15.90 15.70
C GLU A 168 1.08 -15.85 15.52
N GLU A 169 0.34 -16.01 16.62
CA GLU A 169 -1.12 -15.95 16.68
C GLU A 169 -1.71 -14.57 16.35
N ASN A 170 -0.91 -13.50 16.44
CA ASN A 170 -1.38 -12.13 16.17
C ASN A 170 -1.74 -11.91 14.70
N ILE A 171 -0.99 -12.50 13.77
CA ILE A 171 -1.25 -12.42 12.32
C ILE A 171 -1.01 -13.81 11.75
N PRO A 172 -1.91 -14.77 11.96
CA PRO A 172 -1.68 -16.15 11.54
C PRO A 172 -1.59 -16.24 10.01
N CYS A 173 -0.63 -17.00 9.51
CA CYS A 173 -0.41 -17.17 8.06
C CYS A 173 -1.41 -18.18 7.46
N THR A 174 -2.69 -17.82 7.43
CA THR A 174 -3.79 -18.69 6.97
C THR A 174 -4.22 -18.39 5.53
N GLU A 175 -4.91 -19.34 4.90
CA GLU A 175 -5.57 -19.13 3.61
C GLU A 175 -6.58 -17.99 3.66
N GLU A 176 -7.27 -17.83 4.79
CA GLU A 176 -8.24 -16.75 5.00
C GLU A 176 -7.58 -15.36 4.96
N ASN A 177 -6.41 -15.19 5.58
CA ASN A 177 -5.66 -13.92 5.52
C ASN A 177 -5.07 -13.67 4.12
N ARG A 178 -4.61 -14.72 3.42
CA ARG A 178 -4.19 -14.63 2.01
C ARG A 178 -5.36 -14.13 1.13
N ASP A 179 -6.52 -14.76 1.25
CA ASP A 179 -7.68 -14.46 0.41
C ASP A 179 -8.26 -13.07 0.75
N PHE A 180 -8.21 -12.69 2.03
CA PHE A 180 -8.52 -11.33 2.46
C PHE A 180 -7.59 -10.30 1.80
N LEU A 181 -6.27 -10.52 1.80
CA LEU A 181 -5.30 -9.63 1.17
C LEU A 181 -5.49 -9.55 -0.35
N LEU A 182 -5.77 -10.67 -1.01
CA LEU A 182 -6.13 -10.71 -2.43
C LEU A 182 -7.37 -9.85 -2.71
N TYR A 183 -8.44 -10.05 -1.95
CA TYR A 183 -9.66 -9.27 -2.06
C TYR A 183 -9.40 -7.78 -1.84
N ARG A 184 -8.66 -7.41 -0.78
CA ARG A 184 -8.39 -6.02 -0.43
C ARG A 184 -7.56 -5.28 -1.45
N VAL A 185 -6.47 -5.89 -1.95
CA VAL A 185 -5.67 -5.28 -3.02
C VAL A 185 -6.49 -5.13 -4.30
N GLY A 186 -7.30 -6.13 -4.64
CA GLY A 186 -8.22 -6.06 -5.78
C GLY A 186 -9.26 -4.96 -5.65
N GLU A 187 -9.86 -4.82 -4.47
CA GLU A 187 -10.84 -3.78 -4.16
C GLU A 187 -10.22 -2.38 -4.21
N ASP A 188 -9.02 -2.20 -3.66
CA ASP A 188 -8.28 -0.93 -3.73
C ASP A 188 -7.96 -0.54 -5.17
N ALA A 189 -7.48 -1.48 -5.98
CA ALA A 189 -7.21 -1.24 -7.40
C ALA A 189 -8.49 -0.86 -8.16
N TYR A 190 -9.60 -1.55 -7.89
CA TYR A 190 -10.90 -1.25 -8.48
C TYR A 190 -11.39 0.15 -8.11
N ARG A 191 -11.39 0.49 -6.81
CA ARG A 191 -11.80 1.80 -6.31
C ARG A 191 -10.93 2.92 -6.85
N LEU A 192 -9.61 2.71 -6.92
CA LEU A 192 -8.68 3.67 -7.52
C LEU A 192 -8.97 3.86 -9.01
N THR A 193 -9.24 2.79 -9.74
CA THR A 193 -9.59 2.84 -11.18
C THR A 193 -10.87 3.64 -11.41
N LEU A 194 -11.93 3.42 -10.60
CA LEU A 194 -13.15 4.22 -10.68
C LEU A 194 -12.87 5.70 -10.43
N ARG A 195 -12.12 6.01 -9.36
CA ARG A 195 -11.75 7.40 -9.04
C ARG A 195 -10.91 8.05 -10.13
N LEU A 196 -9.97 7.32 -10.74
CA LEU A 196 -9.17 7.82 -11.84
C LEU A 196 -10.04 8.24 -13.02
N ARG A 197 -11.09 7.48 -13.36
CA ARG A 197 -12.02 7.82 -14.44
C ARG A 197 -12.78 9.12 -14.17
N GLU A 198 -13.07 9.42 -12.91
CA GLU A 198 -13.75 10.65 -12.49
C GLU A 198 -12.83 11.89 -12.51
N TRP A 199 -11.51 11.71 -12.59
CA TRP A 199 -10.59 12.84 -12.59
C TRP A 199 -10.58 13.56 -13.94
N PRO A 200 -10.50 14.90 -13.93
CA PRO A 200 -10.29 15.65 -15.16
C PRO A 200 -9.00 15.17 -15.84
N GLY A 201 -9.03 15.06 -17.16
CA GLY A 201 -7.82 14.75 -17.93
C GLY A 201 -6.84 15.92 -17.85
N LEU A 202 -5.57 15.68 -18.17
CA LEU A 202 -4.56 16.74 -18.19
C LEU A 202 -4.78 17.80 -19.28
N GLN A 203 -5.73 17.56 -20.20
CA GLN A 203 -6.06 18.44 -21.32
C GLN A 203 -7.40 19.19 -21.16
N SER A 204 -8.03 19.15 -19.99
CA SER A 204 -9.27 19.90 -19.70
C SER A 204 -9.01 21.11 -18.80
#